data_AF-A0A1J0R6S1-F1
#
_entry.id   AF-A0A1J0R6S1-F1
#
_cell.length_a   1.000
_cell.length_b   1.000
_cell.length_c   1.000
_cell.angle_alpha   90.00
_cell.angle_beta   90.00
_cell.angle_gamma   90.00
#
_symmetry.space_group_name_H-M   'P 1'
#
loop_
_entity.id
_entity.type
_entity.pdbx_description
1 polymer ?
#
loop_
_entity_poly.entity_id
_entity_poly.type
_entity_poly.pdbx_seq_one_letter_code
_entity_poly.pdbx_strand_id
1 'polypeptide(L)'
;MAFIPPLALILCFIVVKQYGVCDGDNAKEFKDMCLLLNLATQKVPILQLKSGASESQTDVKTKQIQVMKSILILNVTVIEPQKEALLKDVKTYPTVNEIKAKNAVKGYFEGITAAKLQELRAEYAAGTLEEGKDETFVKDFSLPFTEVTKEAIHKSIARQYAATISLDNDISEQSTVIQNAREKARRHLKKAVFGSQEAALADTAADDVNSDFGDVKAAGKLTFVGGSCDSGCTPSSAQPKTAGDSLVLDLICLWSGGNGAGTSAAKFCTKSTLSGVQAITTGDYGVIKTANYKTLLATCRSYKEAATLTLTPATLAAAVQSLTAHLGSNWRAGTAAPTSSGRAKKAKPLPRRPRLERRKRRHMQRRNQQSSLNRQKGSVHQL
;
A
#
# COMPACT_ATOMS: atom_id res chain seq x y z
N MET A 1 -3.74 19.60 2.83
CA MET A 1 -5.10 19.41 3.41
C MET A 1 -5.20 18.00 3.96
N ALA A 2 -5.64 17.89 5.21
CA ALA A 2 -5.67 16.67 6.00
C ALA A 2 -6.77 15.70 5.53
N PHE A 3 -6.38 14.46 5.27
CA PHE A 3 -7.27 13.30 5.31
C PHE A 3 -6.59 12.24 6.18
N ILE A 4 -6.82 12.32 7.48
CA ILE A 4 -6.61 11.21 8.41
C ILE A 4 -7.93 10.43 8.36
N PRO A 5 -8.01 9.23 7.75
CA PRO A 5 -9.21 8.43 7.89
C PRO A 5 -9.24 7.86 9.32
N PRO A 6 -10.41 7.85 9.97
CA PRO A 6 -10.60 7.47 11.37
C PRO A 6 -10.69 5.95 11.50
N LEU A 7 -9.66 5.21 11.10
CA LEU A 7 -9.63 3.76 11.34
C LEU A 7 -9.61 3.44 12.84
N ALA A 8 -8.96 4.28 13.64
CA ALA A 8 -8.83 4.07 15.09
C ALA A 8 -10.08 4.43 15.92
N LEU A 9 -11.07 5.15 15.35
CA LEU A 9 -12.16 5.75 16.15
C LEU A 9 -13.50 5.00 16.04
N ILE A 10 -13.65 4.09 15.08
CA ILE A 10 -14.96 3.48 14.79
C ILE A 10 -15.27 2.24 15.66
N LEU A 11 -14.28 1.59 16.28
CA LEU A 11 -14.53 0.39 17.10
C LEU A 11 -14.94 0.65 18.57
N CYS A 12 -15.05 1.91 19.00
CA CYS A 12 -15.19 2.28 20.42
C CYS A 12 -16.60 2.14 21.05
N PHE A 13 -17.58 1.49 20.42
CA PHE A 13 -18.96 1.47 20.92
C PHE A 13 -19.62 0.09 21.00
N ILE A 14 -19.16 -0.83 21.86
CA ILE A 14 -20.04 -1.92 22.35
C ILE A 14 -19.76 -2.25 23.82
N VAL A 15 -20.82 -2.14 24.64
CA VAL A 15 -20.90 -2.54 26.05
C VAL A 15 -20.70 -4.05 26.19
N VAL A 16 -19.53 -4.49 26.66
CA VAL A 16 -19.25 -5.89 27.02
C VAL A 16 -19.72 -6.13 28.44
N LYS A 17 -21.00 -6.48 28.63
CA LYS A 17 -21.43 -7.26 29.80
C LYS A 17 -22.53 -8.23 29.38
N GLN A 18 -22.22 -9.52 29.52
CA GLN A 18 -23.06 -10.72 29.39
C GLN A 18 -22.93 -11.48 28.06
N TYR A 19 -22.12 -12.54 28.07
CA TYR A 19 -21.99 -13.54 27.00
C TYR A 19 -23.18 -14.51 27.04
N GLY A 20 -24.11 -14.39 26.08
CA GLY A 20 -25.07 -15.47 25.79
C GLY A 20 -24.38 -16.57 24.99
N VAL A 21 -24.55 -17.84 25.38
CA VAL A 21 -24.03 -19.01 24.64
C VAL A 21 -24.95 -19.25 23.45
N CYS A 22 -24.54 -18.85 22.25
CA CYS A 22 -25.20 -19.25 20.99
C CYS A 22 -24.12 -19.54 19.94
N ASP A 23 -24.14 -20.76 19.42
CA ASP A 23 -23.15 -21.30 18.48
C ASP A 23 -23.18 -20.52 17.15
N GLY A 24 -22.10 -19.79 16.83
CA GLY A 24 -21.92 -19.17 15.50
C GLY A 24 -22.60 -17.81 15.24
N ASP A 25 -23.16 -17.14 16.26
CA ASP A 25 -23.84 -15.84 16.10
C ASP A 25 -22.89 -14.73 15.56
N ASN A 26 -21.58 -14.79 15.84
CA ASN A 26 -20.62 -13.79 15.36
C ASN A 26 -19.82 -14.25 14.12
N ALA A 27 -20.21 -15.35 13.46
CA ALA A 27 -19.46 -15.90 12.33
C ALA A 27 -19.32 -14.92 11.15
N LYS A 28 -20.33 -14.06 10.94
CA LYS A 28 -20.28 -13.01 9.91
C LYS A 28 -19.28 -11.91 10.28
N GLU A 29 -19.37 -11.40 11.51
CA GLU A 29 -18.45 -10.38 12.03
C GLU A 29 -17.00 -10.88 12.02
N PHE A 30 -16.78 -12.15 12.37
CA PHE A 30 -15.47 -12.78 12.31
C PHE A 30 -14.94 -12.85 10.87
N LYS A 31 -15.78 -13.23 9.91
CA LYS A 31 -15.40 -13.24 8.49
C LYS A 31 -15.00 -11.85 8.00
N ASP A 32 -15.78 -10.81 8.33
CA ASP A 32 -15.46 -9.44 7.95
C ASP A 32 -14.18 -8.93 8.61
N MET A 33 -13.94 -9.29 9.87
CA MET A 33 -12.70 -8.96 10.57
C MET A 33 -11.50 -9.67 9.92
N CYS A 34 -11.63 -10.95 9.59
CA CYS A 34 -10.61 -11.69 8.85
C CYS A 34 -10.33 -11.08 7.48
N LEU A 35 -11.36 -10.61 6.77
CA LEU A 35 -11.21 -9.90 5.50
C LEU A 35 -10.39 -8.61 5.67
N LEU A 36 -10.76 -7.80 6.67
CA LEU A 36 -10.04 -6.56 6.98
C LEU A 36 -8.58 -6.84 7.36
N LEU A 37 -8.34 -7.84 8.21
CA LEU A 37 -7.00 -8.24 8.64
C LEU A 37 -6.16 -8.77 7.47
N ASN A 38 -6.73 -9.63 6.62
CA ASN A 38 -6.04 -10.15 5.44
C ASN A 38 -5.71 -9.04 4.44
N LEU A 39 -6.58 -8.04 4.26
CA LEU A 39 -6.29 -6.87 3.43
C LEU A 39 -5.20 -5.99 4.06
N ALA A 40 -5.28 -5.73 5.36
CA ALA A 40 -4.35 -4.87 6.06
C ALA A 40 -2.93 -5.45 6.18
N THR A 41 -2.81 -6.77 6.06
CA THR A 41 -1.53 -7.49 6.11
C THR A 41 -0.93 -7.76 4.73
N GLN A 42 -1.60 -7.41 3.63
CA GLN A 42 -1.00 -7.52 2.29
C GLN A 42 0.14 -6.52 2.07
N LYS A 43 1.04 -6.86 1.13
CA LYS A 43 1.98 -5.91 0.54
C LYS A 43 1.24 -4.70 -0.02
N VAL A 44 1.88 -3.53 0.08
CA VAL A 44 1.30 -2.31 -0.49
C VAL A 44 1.52 -2.36 -2.00
N PRO A 45 0.49 -2.33 -2.84
CA PRO A 45 0.67 -2.52 -4.28
C PRO A 45 1.64 -1.51 -4.89
N ILE A 46 2.42 -1.98 -5.85
CA ILE A 46 3.22 -1.13 -6.74
C ILE A 46 2.27 -0.62 -7.82
N LEU A 47 2.38 0.66 -8.18
CA LEU A 47 1.71 1.17 -9.36
C LEU A 47 2.40 0.59 -10.60
N GLN A 48 1.68 -0.24 -11.34
CA GLN A 48 2.17 -0.85 -12.57
C GLN A 48 1.61 -0.11 -13.77
N LEU A 49 2.43 0.05 -14.81
CA LEU A 49 1.95 0.51 -16.10
C LEU A 49 1.37 -0.69 -16.84
N LYS A 50 0.13 -0.56 -17.32
CA LYS A 50 -0.42 -1.47 -18.32
C LYS A 50 0.01 -0.98 -19.69
N SER A 51 0.69 -1.82 -20.45
CA SER A 51 0.99 -1.54 -21.85
C SER A 51 -0.10 -2.14 -22.72
N GLY A 52 -0.99 -1.30 -23.27
CA GLY A 52 -2.01 -1.74 -24.23
C GLY A 52 -2.88 -2.92 -23.77
N ALA A 53 -3.15 -3.87 -24.68
CA ALA A 53 -3.98 -5.05 -24.45
C ALA A 53 -3.23 -6.26 -23.85
N SER A 54 -1.93 -6.15 -23.57
CA SER A 54 -1.16 -7.25 -22.97
C SER A 54 -1.25 -7.24 -21.44
N GLU A 55 -1.24 -8.43 -20.84
CA GLU A 55 -1.20 -8.61 -19.38
C GLU A 55 0.17 -8.28 -18.76
N SER A 56 1.18 -8.00 -19.59
CA SER A 56 2.54 -7.66 -19.16
C SER A 56 2.53 -6.32 -18.41
N GLN A 57 2.69 -6.40 -17.10
CA GLN A 57 2.79 -5.25 -16.22
C GLN A 57 4.25 -5.04 -15.86
N THR A 58 4.77 -3.86 -16.17
CA THR A 58 6.13 -3.44 -15.81
C THR A 58 6.01 -2.26 -14.87
N ASP A 59 6.88 -2.19 -13.86
CA ASP A 59 6.93 -1.01 -13.03
C ASP A 59 7.45 0.19 -13.84
N VAL A 60 7.00 1.39 -13.46
CA VAL A 60 7.30 2.64 -14.16
C VAL A 60 8.81 2.84 -14.29
N LYS A 61 9.58 2.55 -13.24
CA LYS A 61 11.01 2.83 -13.16
C LYS A 61 11.83 1.90 -14.03
N THR A 62 11.52 0.60 -14.07
CA THR A 62 12.18 -0.32 -15.01
C THR A 62 11.91 0.10 -16.45
N LYS A 63 10.67 0.47 -16.78
CA LYS A 63 10.34 0.88 -18.15
C LYS A 63 11.01 2.20 -18.52
N GLN A 64 11.07 3.16 -17.60
CA GLN A 64 11.80 4.41 -17.72
C GLN A 64 13.28 4.17 -18.02
N ILE A 65 13.97 3.34 -17.22
CA ILE A 65 15.39 3.01 -17.43
C ILE A 65 15.62 2.41 -18.82
N GLN A 66 14.77 1.47 -19.25
CA GLN A 66 14.87 0.85 -20.58
C GLN A 66 14.72 1.89 -21.70
N VAL A 67 13.72 2.76 -21.62
CA VAL A 67 13.48 3.80 -22.64
C VAL A 67 14.60 4.82 -22.67
N MET A 68 15.08 5.27 -21.50
CA MET A 68 16.21 6.20 -21.42
C MET A 68 17.49 5.63 -22.01
N LYS A 69 17.75 4.34 -21.76
CA LYS A 69 18.87 3.63 -22.39
C LYS A 69 18.76 3.64 -23.91
N SER A 70 17.60 3.27 -24.46
CA SER A 70 17.34 3.32 -25.91
C SER A 70 17.55 4.72 -26.51
N ILE A 71 17.06 5.76 -25.84
CA ILE A 71 17.22 7.15 -26.31
C ILE A 71 18.68 7.58 -26.23
N LEU A 72 19.42 7.14 -25.20
CA LEU A 72 20.85 7.41 -25.06
C LEU A 72 21.65 6.75 -26.19
N ILE A 73 21.37 5.48 -26.52
CA ILE A 73 22.02 4.78 -27.64
C ILE A 73 21.76 5.54 -28.95
N LEU A 74 20.50 5.91 -29.24
CA LEU A 74 20.19 6.72 -30.42
C LEU A 74 21.00 8.02 -30.45
N ASN A 75 20.97 8.79 -29.36
CA ASN A 75 21.65 10.07 -29.28
C ASN A 75 23.17 9.97 -29.47
N VAL A 76 23.80 8.93 -28.92
CA VAL A 76 25.24 8.74 -29.06
C VAL A 76 25.66 8.19 -30.43
N THR A 77 24.78 7.42 -31.10
CA THR A 77 25.05 6.90 -32.48
C THR A 77 25.02 7.97 -33.56
N VAL A 78 24.36 9.10 -33.31
CA VAL A 78 24.27 10.25 -34.23
C VAL A 78 25.05 11.47 -33.74
N ILE A 79 25.91 11.31 -32.74
CA ILE A 79 26.65 12.43 -32.18
C ILE A 79 27.59 13.08 -33.22
N GLU A 80 27.94 14.34 -33.01
CA GLU A 80 28.87 15.07 -33.89
C GLU A 80 30.19 14.28 -34.11
N PRO A 81 30.75 14.26 -35.33
CA PRO A 81 31.94 13.45 -35.66
C PRO A 81 33.13 13.68 -34.73
N GLN A 82 33.33 14.92 -34.25
CA GLN A 82 34.40 15.26 -33.31
C GLN A 82 34.20 14.60 -31.95
N LYS A 83 32.96 14.54 -31.47
CA LYS A 83 32.59 13.85 -30.21
C LYS A 83 32.65 12.32 -30.39
N GLU A 84 32.24 11.82 -31.56
CA GLU A 84 32.33 10.39 -31.91
C GLU A 84 33.79 9.92 -31.89
N ALA A 85 34.71 10.70 -32.47
CA ALA A 85 36.14 10.39 -32.46
C ALA A 85 36.71 10.28 -31.03
N LEU A 86 36.30 11.17 -30.12
CA LEU A 86 36.70 11.14 -28.72
C LEU A 86 36.15 9.93 -27.95
N LEU A 87 34.94 9.48 -28.28
CA LEU A 87 34.36 8.27 -27.68
C LEU A 87 35.13 7.02 -28.12
N LYS A 88 35.55 6.94 -29.39
CA LYS A 88 36.33 5.82 -29.95
C LYS A 88 37.77 5.78 -29.46
N ASP A 89 38.41 6.94 -29.31
CA ASP A 89 39.82 7.03 -28.95
C ASP A 89 40.04 6.89 -27.42
N VAL A 90 39.78 5.69 -26.94
CA VAL A 90 39.98 5.30 -25.53
C VAL A 90 41.45 5.28 -25.12
N LYS A 91 42.38 5.26 -26.08
CA LYS A 91 43.82 5.19 -25.81
C LYS A 91 44.40 6.57 -25.53
N THR A 92 44.04 7.56 -26.34
CA THR A 92 44.52 8.94 -26.18
C THR A 92 43.70 9.71 -25.13
N TYR A 93 42.42 9.36 -24.96
CA TYR A 93 41.50 10.05 -24.05
C TYR A 93 40.81 9.11 -23.05
N PRO A 94 41.52 8.28 -22.26
CA PRO A 94 40.85 7.31 -21.39
C PRO A 94 39.89 7.95 -20.36
N THR A 95 40.14 9.21 -19.96
CA THR A 95 39.36 9.91 -18.92
C THR A 95 38.87 11.29 -19.33
N VAL A 96 37.86 11.80 -18.61
CA VAL A 96 37.36 13.19 -18.77
C VAL A 96 38.46 14.22 -18.52
N ASN A 97 39.42 13.93 -17.64
CA ASN A 97 40.52 14.86 -17.33
C ASN A 97 41.49 15.00 -18.51
N GLU A 98 41.76 13.94 -19.25
CA GLU A 98 42.63 13.98 -20.44
C GLU A 98 41.97 14.70 -21.60
N ILE A 99 40.65 14.57 -21.77
CA ILE A 99 39.87 15.37 -22.72
C ILE A 99 40.01 16.86 -22.37
N LYS A 100 39.81 17.22 -21.10
CA LYS A 100 39.88 18.61 -20.62
C LYS A 100 41.28 19.22 -20.70
N ALA A 101 42.34 18.39 -20.65
CA ALA A 101 43.72 18.83 -20.71
C ALA A 101 44.18 19.27 -22.12
N LYS A 102 43.42 18.95 -23.18
CA LYS A 102 43.80 19.22 -24.57
C LYS A 102 42.96 20.36 -25.16
N ASN A 103 43.61 21.49 -25.47
CA ASN A 103 42.93 22.70 -25.96
C ASN A 103 42.06 22.47 -27.22
N ALA A 104 42.46 21.59 -28.13
CA ALA A 104 41.72 21.32 -29.38
C ALA A 104 40.35 20.66 -29.17
N VAL A 105 40.14 19.99 -28.03
CA VAL A 105 38.91 19.26 -27.71
C VAL A 105 38.29 19.70 -26.38
N LYS A 106 38.86 20.75 -25.78
CA LYS A 106 38.41 21.35 -24.53
C LYS A 106 37.02 21.97 -24.75
N GLY A 107 36.05 21.52 -23.96
CA GLY A 107 34.64 21.92 -24.08
C GLY A 107 33.73 20.80 -24.59
N TYR A 108 34.29 19.79 -25.28
CA TYR A 108 33.53 18.56 -25.52
C TYR A 108 33.32 17.81 -24.21
N PHE A 109 32.08 17.34 -24.00
CA PHE A 109 31.67 16.64 -22.78
C PHE A 109 31.87 17.45 -21.48
N GLU A 110 31.69 18.77 -21.56
CA GLU A 110 31.72 19.61 -20.36
C GLU A 110 30.58 19.24 -19.39
N GLY A 111 30.87 19.28 -18.09
CA GLY A 111 29.90 18.95 -17.03
C GLY A 111 29.61 17.46 -16.80
N ILE A 112 30.17 16.54 -17.59
CA ILE A 112 29.95 15.09 -17.36
C ILE A 112 30.95 14.48 -16.37
N THR A 113 30.53 13.42 -15.68
CA THR A 113 31.36 12.63 -14.75
C THR A 113 32.15 11.55 -15.49
N ALA A 114 33.18 10.99 -14.84
CA ALA A 114 33.93 9.85 -15.40
C ALA A 114 33.02 8.63 -15.65
N ALA A 115 32.08 8.37 -14.74
CA ALA A 115 31.07 7.32 -14.90
C ALA A 115 30.19 7.58 -16.14
N LYS A 116 29.77 8.82 -16.37
CA LYS A 116 28.96 9.16 -17.55
C LYS A 116 29.74 9.02 -18.86
N LEU A 117 31.04 9.31 -18.87
CA LEU A 117 31.88 9.07 -20.05
C LEU A 117 31.99 7.57 -20.37
N GLN A 118 32.15 6.72 -19.35
CA GLN A 118 32.15 5.26 -19.52
C GLN A 118 30.80 4.75 -20.02
N GLU A 119 29.70 5.25 -19.47
CA GLU A 119 28.35 4.93 -19.92
C GLU A 119 28.16 5.31 -21.40
N LEU A 120 28.53 6.54 -21.80
CA LEU A 120 28.45 6.98 -23.21
C LEU A 120 29.24 6.07 -24.15
N ARG A 121 30.42 5.61 -23.74
CA ARG A 121 31.24 4.66 -24.53
C ARG A 121 30.59 3.29 -24.65
N ALA A 122 30.06 2.78 -23.54
CA ALA A 122 29.37 1.49 -23.52
C ALA A 122 28.11 1.51 -24.41
N GLU A 123 27.29 2.57 -24.31
CA GLU A 123 26.08 2.70 -25.12
C GLU A 123 26.39 3.00 -26.59
N TYR A 124 27.48 3.73 -26.87
CA TYR A 124 27.98 3.89 -28.24
C TYR A 124 28.38 2.54 -28.84
N ALA A 125 29.12 1.72 -28.07
CA ALA A 125 29.48 0.37 -28.47
C ALA A 125 28.23 -0.49 -28.76
N ALA A 126 27.25 -0.48 -27.87
CA ALA A 126 26.01 -1.25 -28.03
C ALA A 126 25.21 -0.90 -29.30
N GLY A 127 25.28 0.37 -29.76
CA GLY A 127 24.62 0.84 -30.97
C GLY A 127 25.42 0.71 -32.27
N THR A 128 26.74 0.46 -32.20
CA THR A 128 27.63 0.57 -33.38
C THR A 128 28.68 -0.53 -33.54
N LEU A 129 29.05 -1.26 -32.48
CA LEU A 129 30.12 -2.26 -32.50
C LEU A 129 29.56 -3.69 -32.46
N GLU A 130 30.27 -4.64 -33.08
CA GLU A 130 29.85 -6.05 -33.19
C GLU A 130 29.85 -6.79 -31.84
N GLU A 131 30.76 -6.44 -30.92
CA GLU A 131 30.81 -6.98 -29.55
C GLU A 131 29.89 -6.16 -28.62
N GLY A 132 28.87 -6.81 -28.05
CA GLY A 132 27.92 -6.18 -27.12
C GLY A 132 26.73 -5.48 -27.79
N LYS A 133 26.50 -5.75 -29.07
CA LYS A 133 25.41 -5.19 -29.87
C LYS A 133 24.04 -5.64 -29.36
N ASP A 134 23.13 -4.69 -29.19
CA ASP A 134 21.70 -5.01 -29.03
C ASP A 134 21.11 -5.25 -30.44
N GLU A 135 21.11 -6.50 -30.89
CA GLU A 135 20.69 -6.87 -32.25
C GLU A 135 19.25 -6.46 -32.56
N THR A 136 18.36 -6.54 -31.56
CA THR A 136 16.95 -6.16 -31.74
C THR A 136 16.87 -4.66 -31.95
N PHE A 137 17.51 -3.89 -31.08
CA PHE A 137 17.54 -2.44 -31.18
C PHE A 137 18.17 -1.95 -32.48
N VAL A 138 19.31 -2.51 -32.88
CA VAL A 138 19.98 -2.13 -34.12
C VAL A 138 19.11 -2.43 -35.33
N LYS A 139 18.41 -3.56 -35.34
CA LYS A 139 17.45 -3.89 -36.39
C LYS A 139 16.26 -2.92 -36.41
N ASP A 140 15.65 -2.65 -35.26
CA ASP A 140 14.47 -1.80 -35.14
C ASP A 140 14.73 -0.35 -35.58
N PHE A 141 15.95 0.15 -35.33
CA PHE A 141 16.37 1.50 -35.70
C PHE A 141 17.23 1.58 -36.97
N SER A 142 17.45 0.46 -37.66
CA SER A 142 18.27 0.38 -38.89
C SER A 142 19.68 0.99 -38.73
N LEU A 143 20.37 0.63 -37.64
CA LEU A 143 21.72 1.10 -37.33
C LEU A 143 22.81 0.26 -38.03
N PRO A 144 23.99 0.83 -38.32
CA PRO A 144 24.35 2.23 -38.15
C PRO A 144 23.75 3.13 -39.25
N PHE A 145 23.46 4.38 -38.89
CA PHE A 145 23.03 5.38 -39.87
C PHE A 145 24.15 5.77 -40.82
N THR A 146 23.80 6.13 -42.06
CA THR A 146 24.73 6.77 -43.00
C THR A 146 25.12 8.16 -42.50
N GLU A 147 26.29 8.66 -42.91
CA GLU A 147 26.77 9.99 -42.50
C GLU A 147 25.79 11.12 -42.91
N VAL A 148 25.19 11.01 -44.10
CA VAL A 148 24.14 11.95 -44.55
C VAL A 148 22.94 11.95 -43.59
N THR A 149 22.54 10.77 -43.13
CA THR A 149 21.42 10.61 -42.20
C THR A 149 21.78 11.18 -40.82
N LYS A 150 22.97 10.86 -40.29
CA LYS A 150 23.47 11.41 -39.02
C LYS A 150 23.46 12.93 -39.04
N GLU A 151 24.00 13.55 -40.08
CA GLU A 151 24.05 15.01 -40.21
C GLU A 151 22.65 15.65 -40.24
N ALA A 152 21.69 14.99 -40.90
CA ALA A 152 20.32 15.47 -40.98
C ALA A 152 19.56 15.40 -39.63
N ILE A 153 19.86 14.41 -38.77
CA ILE A 153 19.04 14.13 -37.58
C ILE A 153 19.71 14.47 -36.24
N HIS A 154 21.04 14.67 -36.19
CA HIS A 154 21.76 14.82 -34.91
C HIS A 154 21.20 15.94 -34.03
N LYS A 155 20.85 17.10 -34.60
CA LYS A 155 20.30 18.24 -33.82
C LYS A 155 18.92 17.94 -33.27
N SER A 156 18.09 17.23 -34.05
CA SER A 156 16.75 16.86 -33.64
C SER A 156 16.81 15.84 -32.49
N ILE A 157 17.62 14.79 -32.65
CA ILE A 157 17.81 13.77 -31.62
C ILE A 157 18.43 14.37 -30.34
N ALA A 158 19.42 15.26 -30.45
CA ALA A 158 20.00 15.95 -29.31
C ALA A 158 18.96 16.79 -28.53
N ARG A 159 18.07 17.50 -29.23
CA ARG A 159 16.96 18.23 -28.60
C ARG A 159 15.99 17.29 -27.89
N GLN A 160 15.63 16.17 -28.52
CA GLN A 160 14.74 15.18 -27.91
C GLN A 160 15.37 14.50 -26.69
N TYR A 161 16.66 14.18 -26.75
CA TYR A 161 17.40 13.65 -25.61
C TYR A 161 17.38 14.63 -24.43
N ALA A 162 17.66 15.92 -24.68
CA ALA A 162 17.60 16.95 -23.65
C ALA A 162 16.19 17.09 -23.03
N ALA A 163 15.14 17.09 -23.85
CA ALA A 163 13.76 17.12 -23.36
C ALA A 163 13.41 15.86 -22.54
N THR A 164 13.89 14.70 -22.96
CA THR A 164 13.64 13.43 -22.29
C THR A 164 14.35 13.36 -20.93
N ILE A 165 15.55 13.94 -20.79
CA ILE A 165 16.22 14.05 -19.47
C ILE A 165 15.34 14.80 -18.47
N SER A 166 14.66 15.88 -18.89
CA SER A 166 13.74 16.60 -17.99
C SER A 166 12.60 15.69 -17.54
N LEU A 167 11.99 14.95 -18.48
CA LEU A 167 10.90 14.03 -18.17
C LEU A 167 11.35 12.84 -17.30
N ASP A 168 12.58 12.35 -17.50
CA ASP A 168 13.20 11.32 -16.68
C ASP A 168 13.37 11.77 -15.23
N ASN A 169 13.77 13.02 -15.01
CA ASN A 169 13.83 13.60 -13.67
C ASN A 169 12.44 13.68 -13.04
N ASP A 170 11.43 14.15 -13.79
CA ASP A 170 10.05 14.27 -13.30
C ASP A 170 9.48 12.88 -12.90
N ILE A 171 9.67 11.87 -13.75
CA ILE A 171 9.21 10.49 -13.47
C ILE A 171 9.95 9.92 -12.24
N SER A 172 11.24 10.20 -12.10
CA SER A 172 12.04 9.78 -10.94
C SER A 172 11.55 10.42 -9.64
N GLU A 173 11.21 11.71 -9.68
CA GLU A 173 10.63 12.43 -8.54
C GLU A 173 9.28 11.83 -8.15
N GLN A 174 8.37 11.65 -9.12
CA GLN A 174 7.06 11.05 -8.87
C GLN A 174 7.17 9.61 -8.32
N SER A 175 8.11 8.82 -8.85
CA SER A 175 8.38 7.47 -8.35
C SER A 175 8.82 7.48 -6.88
N THR A 176 9.62 8.47 -6.48
CA THR A 176 10.03 8.67 -5.09
C THR A 176 8.84 9.05 -4.21
N VAL A 177 7.97 9.96 -4.68
CA VAL A 177 6.74 10.34 -3.98
C VAL A 177 5.82 9.12 -3.75
N ILE A 178 5.64 8.28 -4.78
CA ILE A 178 4.85 7.06 -4.69
C ILE A 178 5.45 6.09 -3.66
N GLN A 179 6.76 5.88 -3.69
CA GLN A 179 7.43 4.99 -2.73
C GLN A 179 7.26 5.49 -1.29
N ASN A 180 7.45 6.79 -1.05
CA ASN A 180 7.22 7.40 0.26
C ASN A 180 5.76 7.23 0.73
N ALA A 181 4.80 7.34 -0.19
CA ALA A 181 3.39 7.11 0.11
C ALA A 181 3.12 5.64 0.47
N ARG A 182 3.75 4.68 -0.23
CA ARG A 182 3.64 3.25 0.08
C ARG A 182 4.20 2.94 1.47
N GLU A 183 5.35 3.49 1.82
CA GLU A 183 5.96 3.33 3.15
C GLU A 183 5.10 3.95 4.25
N LYS A 184 4.51 5.13 4.00
CA LYS A 184 3.58 5.75 4.94
C LYS A 184 2.32 4.89 5.12
N ALA A 185 1.75 4.36 4.04
CA ALA A 185 0.62 3.45 4.10
C ALA A 185 0.96 2.20 4.91
N ARG A 186 2.14 1.61 4.69
CA ARG A 186 2.64 0.45 5.44
C ARG A 186 2.73 0.73 6.94
N ARG A 187 3.31 1.87 7.35
CA ARG A 187 3.35 2.29 8.76
C ARG A 187 1.96 2.44 9.37
N HIS A 188 1.01 3.02 8.63
CA HIS A 188 -0.37 3.14 9.12
C HIS A 188 -1.08 1.80 9.26
N LEU A 189 -0.89 0.87 8.31
CA LEU A 189 -1.43 -0.48 8.40
C LEU A 189 -0.81 -1.25 9.56
N LYS A 190 0.51 -1.17 9.72
CA LYS A 190 1.24 -1.79 10.83
C LYS A 190 0.73 -1.28 12.18
N LYS A 191 0.54 0.04 12.30
CA LYS A 191 -0.06 0.65 13.48
C LYS A 191 -1.51 0.22 13.71
N ALA A 192 -2.32 0.11 12.67
CA ALA A 192 -3.71 -0.33 12.80
C ALA A 192 -3.81 -1.80 13.23
N VAL A 193 -2.93 -2.67 12.69
CA VAL A 193 -2.90 -4.09 13.02
C VAL A 193 -2.39 -4.32 14.44
N PHE A 194 -1.26 -3.71 14.82
CA PHE A 194 -0.57 -4.02 16.07
C PHE A 194 -0.71 -2.97 17.18
N GLY A 195 -1.18 -1.76 16.88
CA GLY A 195 -1.45 -0.69 17.85
C GLY A 195 -0.24 -0.29 18.68
N SER A 196 -0.42 -0.17 19.99
CA SER A 196 0.67 0.09 20.93
C SER A 196 1.67 -1.08 21.05
N GLN A 197 1.36 -2.26 20.53
CA GLN A 197 2.18 -3.48 20.66
C GLN A 197 3.05 -3.77 19.44
N GLU A 198 3.15 -2.81 18.51
CA GLU A 198 3.93 -2.93 17.27
C GLU A 198 5.36 -3.43 17.49
N ALA A 199 6.12 -2.83 18.41
CA ALA A 199 7.52 -3.21 18.64
C ALA A 199 7.67 -4.68 19.09
N ALA A 200 6.73 -5.15 19.90
CA ALA A 200 6.73 -6.49 20.46
C ALA A 200 6.25 -7.55 19.46
N LEU A 201 5.33 -7.20 18.56
CA LEU A 201 4.59 -8.19 17.75
C LEU A 201 4.90 -8.14 16.26
N ALA A 202 5.16 -6.96 15.71
CA ALA A 202 5.41 -6.83 14.29
C ALA A 202 6.77 -7.43 13.93
N ASP A 203 6.78 -8.36 12.99
CA ASP A 203 8.01 -8.88 12.37
C ASP A 203 8.67 -7.85 11.44
N THR A 204 9.85 -8.20 10.91
CA THR A 204 10.59 -7.33 9.98
C THR A 204 9.91 -7.21 8.62
N ALA A 205 9.19 -8.24 8.17
CA ALA A 205 8.43 -8.16 6.93
C ALA A 205 7.32 -7.11 7.05
N ALA A 206 6.73 -6.89 8.23
CA ALA A 206 5.76 -5.81 8.49
C ALA A 206 6.30 -4.40 8.19
N ASP A 207 7.62 -4.21 8.07
CA ASP A 207 8.24 -2.95 7.64
C ASP A 207 8.51 -2.89 6.12
N ASP A 208 8.54 -4.04 5.43
CA ASP A 208 8.74 -4.12 3.98
C ASP A 208 7.42 -3.88 3.20
N VAL A 209 7.39 -2.84 2.38
CA VAL A 209 6.24 -2.49 1.53
C VAL A 209 5.96 -3.51 0.42
N ASN A 210 6.95 -4.33 0.07
CA ASN A 210 6.88 -5.28 -1.06
C ASN A 210 6.46 -6.68 -0.64
N SER A 211 6.37 -6.93 0.67
CA SER A 211 6.01 -8.22 1.25
C SER A 211 4.70 -8.12 2.04
N ASP A 212 3.95 -9.21 2.07
CA ASP A 212 2.88 -9.34 3.05
C ASP A 212 3.49 -9.29 4.46
N PHE A 213 2.70 -8.95 5.47
CA PHE A 213 3.17 -9.02 6.86
C PHE A 213 3.55 -10.46 7.14
N GLY A 214 4.64 -10.66 7.85
CA GLY A 214 5.01 -11.97 8.33
C GLY A 214 4.08 -12.45 9.45
N ASP A 215 4.50 -13.55 10.07
CA ASP A 215 3.91 -13.96 11.34
C ASP A 215 4.42 -13.08 12.48
N VAL A 216 3.60 -12.93 13.52
CA VAL A 216 4.02 -12.23 14.73
C VAL A 216 5.35 -12.77 15.25
N LYS A 217 6.20 -11.86 15.72
CA LYS A 217 7.51 -12.17 16.32
C LYS A 217 7.38 -13.35 17.30
N ALA A 218 8.29 -14.32 17.18
CA ALA A 218 8.28 -15.53 18.01
C ALA A 218 8.33 -15.22 19.52
N ALA A 219 9.15 -14.24 19.92
CA ALA A 219 9.28 -13.77 21.31
C ALA A 219 8.23 -12.70 21.71
N GLY A 220 7.39 -12.27 20.77
CA GLY A 220 6.38 -11.25 21.01
C GLY A 220 5.28 -11.75 21.94
N LYS A 221 4.84 -10.88 22.85
CA LYS A 221 3.75 -11.18 23.79
C LYS A 221 2.66 -10.13 23.71
N LEU A 222 1.43 -10.60 23.52
CA LEU A 222 0.22 -9.80 23.58
C LEU A 222 -0.21 -9.57 25.02
N THR A 223 -0.23 -8.31 25.45
CA THR A 223 -0.62 -7.92 26.81
C THR A 223 -1.86 -7.05 26.80
N PHE A 224 -2.67 -7.15 27.85
CA PHE A 224 -3.79 -6.26 28.12
C PHE A 224 -3.44 -5.35 29.29
N VAL A 225 -4.01 -4.14 29.31
CA VAL A 225 -4.01 -3.34 30.54
C VAL A 225 -4.69 -4.15 31.66
N GLY A 226 -4.13 -4.15 32.87
CA GLY A 226 -4.65 -4.94 34.00
C GLY A 226 -4.54 -6.47 33.85
N GLY A 227 -3.97 -6.99 32.75
CA GLY A 227 -3.65 -8.41 32.56
C GLY A 227 -4.82 -9.34 32.22
N SER A 228 -6.07 -8.95 32.50
CA SER A 228 -7.27 -9.76 32.30
C SER A 228 -8.03 -9.42 31.02
N CYS A 229 -8.89 -10.34 30.56
CA CYS A 229 -9.81 -10.08 29.45
C CYS A 229 -10.78 -8.93 29.79
N ASP A 230 -11.30 -8.88 31.02
CA ASP A 230 -12.26 -7.84 31.40
C ASP A 230 -11.63 -6.43 31.36
N SER A 231 -10.40 -6.29 31.85
CA SER A 231 -9.69 -5.00 31.84
C SER A 231 -9.20 -4.60 30.45
N GLY A 232 -8.76 -5.57 29.63
CA GLY A 232 -8.31 -5.33 28.26
C GLY A 232 -9.44 -5.08 27.27
N CYS A 233 -10.55 -5.80 27.39
CA CYS A 233 -11.63 -5.80 26.41
C CYS A 233 -12.79 -4.88 26.79
N THR A 234 -12.61 -4.05 27.81
CA THR A 234 -13.55 -2.98 28.11
C THR A 234 -13.50 -1.92 27.00
N PRO A 235 -14.65 -1.47 26.47
CA PRO A 235 -14.71 -0.40 25.48
C PRO A 235 -14.38 0.95 26.14
N SER A 236 -13.10 1.32 26.20
CA SER A 236 -12.66 2.65 26.64
C SER A 236 -11.70 3.26 25.63
N SER A 237 -12.14 4.34 24.96
CA SER A 237 -11.35 5.29 24.15
C SER A 237 -10.12 4.79 23.37
N ALA A 238 -10.06 3.52 22.94
CA ALA A 238 -8.92 2.89 22.26
C ALA A 238 -7.58 3.16 22.96
N GLN A 239 -7.50 2.93 24.27
CA GLN A 239 -6.27 3.15 25.04
C GLN A 239 -5.21 2.08 24.77
N PRO A 240 -3.91 2.36 24.96
CA PRO A 240 -2.86 1.36 24.76
C PRO A 240 -3.18 0.05 25.48
N LYS A 241 -3.10 -1.07 24.76
CA LYS A 241 -3.35 -2.43 25.28
C LYS A 241 -4.81 -2.68 25.69
N THR A 242 -5.77 -1.93 25.16
CA THR A 242 -7.21 -2.23 25.27
C THR A 242 -7.81 -2.59 23.91
N ALA A 243 -9.06 -3.06 23.92
CA ALA A 243 -9.90 -3.05 22.73
C ALA A 243 -9.91 -1.65 22.10
N GLY A 244 -9.85 -1.62 20.77
CA GLY A 244 -9.74 -0.42 19.93
C GLY A 244 -8.31 0.06 19.67
N ASP A 245 -7.30 -0.38 20.43
CA ASP A 245 -5.89 0.00 20.17
C ASP A 245 -5.35 -0.65 18.90
N SER A 246 -5.78 -1.87 18.60
CA SER A 246 -5.33 -2.61 17.42
C SER A 246 -6.30 -3.69 16.98
N LEU A 247 -6.31 -3.99 15.68
CA LEU A 247 -7.10 -5.10 15.13
C LEU A 247 -6.74 -6.44 15.79
N VAL A 248 -5.47 -6.63 16.16
CA VAL A 248 -5.03 -7.84 16.86
C VAL A 248 -5.72 -7.98 18.23
N LEU A 249 -5.81 -6.89 19.00
CA LEU A 249 -6.48 -6.93 20.30
C LEU A 249 -7.99 -7.04 20.18
N ASP A 250 -8.58 -6.36 19.19
CA ASP A 250 -10.00 -6.49 18.87
C ASP A 250 -10.35 -7.93 18.49
N LEU A 251 -9.48 -8.58 17.70
CA LEU A 251 -9.64 -9.98 17.34
C LEU A 251 -9.62 -10.89 18.58
N ILE A 252 -8.68 -10.67 19.49
CA ILE A 252 -8.60 -11.47 20.72
C ILE A 252 -9.83 -11.23 21.61
N CYS A 253 -10.23 -9.98 21.80
CA CYS A 253 -11.32 -9.60 22.69
C CYS A 253 -12.67 -10.16 22.25
N LEU A 254 -12.95 -10.16 20.95
CA LEU A 254 -14.23 -10.63 20.42
C LEU A 254 -14.31 -12.16 20.34
N TRP A 255 -13.16 -12.86 20.24
CA TRP A 255 -13.13 -14.26 19.83
C TRP A 255 -12.32 -15.22 20.71
N SER A 256 -11.69 -14.76 21.80
CA SER A 256 -10.97 -15.63 22.75
C SER A 256 -11.79 -16.08 23.97
N GLY A 257 -12.98 -15.53 24.17
CA GLY A 257 -13.81 -15.77 25.37
C GLY A 257 -13.32 -15.00 26.62
N GLY A 258 -14.26 -14.73 27.54
CA GLY A 258 -14.01 -13.99 28.79
C GLY A 258 -13.37 -14.83 29.91
N ASN A 259 -13.24 -14.21 31.08
CA ASN A 259 -12.52 -14.71 32.26
C ASN A 259 -13.21 -15.86 33.04
N GLY A 260 -14.20 -16.52 32.42
CA GLY A 260 -14.99 -17.58 33.05
C GLY A 260 -14.77 -18.90 32.33
N ALA A 261 -14.57 -19.97 33.09
CA ALA A 261 -14.42 -21.34 32.61
C ALA A 261 -15.69 -21.81 31.87
N GLY A 262 -15.77 -21.50 30.58
CA GLY A 262 -16.78 -21.99 29.67
C GLY A 262 -16.10 -22.48 28.40
N THR A 263 -16.34 -23.74 28.04
CA THR A 263 -15.90 -24.42 26.81
C THR A 263 -16.41 -23.76 25.53
N SER A 264 -17.22 -22.70 25.64
CA SER A 264 -17.81 -21.94 24.55
C SER A 264 -16.87 -20.93 23.89
N ALA A 265 -15.67 -20.67 24.43
CA ALA A 265 -14.68 -19.77 23.84
C ALA A 265 -14.41 -20.09 22.35
N ALA A 266 -14.25 -21.37 22.03
CA ALA A 266 -14.03 -21.87 20.69
C ALA A 266 -15.26 -21.79 19.76
N LYS A 267 -16.45 -21.46 20.28
CA LYS A 267 -17.71 -21.40 19.52
C LYS A 267 -18.19 -19.99 19.18
N PHE A 268 -17.57 -18.94 19.73
CA PHE A 268 -17.96 -17.55 19.44
C PHE A 268 -17.65 -17.13 18.00
N CYS A 269 -16.64 -17.73 17.38
CA CYS A 269 -16.09 -17.27 16.10
C CYS A 269 -16.76 -17.91 14.89
N THR A 270 -17.23 -19.15 15.04
CA THR A 270 -17.67 -20.01 13.94
C THR A 270 -18.74 -20.98 14.41
N LYS A 271 -19.54 -21.50 13.47
CA LYS A 271 -20.55 -22.54 13.76
C LYS A 271 -19.92 -23.85 14.26
N SER A 272 -18.67 -24.10 13.89
CA SER A 272 -17.84 -25.20 14.36
C SER A 272 -16.83 -24.72 15.41
N THR A 273 -16.47 -25.56 16.37
CA THR A 273 -15.44 -25.28 17.38
C THR A 273 -14.09 -24.98 16.72
N LEU A 274 -13.48 -23.83 17.03
CA LEU A 274 -12.07 -23.57 16.69
C LEU A 274 -11.14 -24.28 17.68
N SER A 275 -10.36 -25.25 17.19
CA SER A 275 -9.35 -25.92 18.00
C SER A 275 -8.20 -24.97 18.36
N GLY A 276 -7.72 -25.03 19.60
CA GLY A 276 -6.55 -24.27 20.05
C GLY A 276 -6.81 -22.83 20.51
N VAL A 277 -8.07 -22.37 20.54
CA VAL A 277 -8.44 -21.12 21.23
C VAL A 277 -8.80 -21.43 22.67
N GLN A 278 -8.14 -20.75 23.61
CA GLN A 278 -8.30 -20.95 25.05
C GLN A 278 -8.93 -19.70 25.70
N ALA A 279 -9.71 -19.90 26.77
CA ALA A 279 -10.20 -18.78 27.56
C ALA A 279 -9.03 -18.02 28.19
N ILE A 280 -9.07 -16.68 28.16
CA ILE A 280 -8.03 -15.84 28.77
C ILE A 280 -8.28 -15.79 30.27
N THR A 281 -7.36 -16.34 31.06
CA THR A 281 -7.45 -16.37 32.53
C THR A 281 -6.73 -15.19 33.17
N THR A 282 -7.15 -14.83 34.39
CA THR A 282 -6.41 -13.92 35.27
C THR A 282 -4.97 -14.45 35.47
N GLY A 283 -3.96 -13.62 35.23
CA GLY A 283 -2.55 -13.99 35.35
C GLY A 283 -1.87 -14.41 34.03
N ASP A 284 -2.57 -14.41 32.90
CA ASP A 284 -1.93 -14.61 31.59
C ASP A 284 -1.01 -13.42 31.24
N TYR A 285 0.31 -13.60 31.39
CA TYR A 285 1.36 -12.68 30.94
C TYR A 285 1.57 -12.67 29.41
N GLY A 286 0.49 -12.90 28.66
CA GLY A 286 0.42 -12.79 27.21
C GLY A 286 0.72 -14.06 26.43
N VAL A 287 0.86 -15.21 27.09
CA VAL A 287 1.08 -16.49 26.44
C VAL A 287 -0.20 -16.96 25.75
N ILE A 288 -1.31 -17.01 26.49
CA ILE A 288 -2.60 -17.45 25.96
C ILE A 288 -3.10 -16.48 24.90
N LYS A 289 -3.04 -15.17 25.17
CA LYS A 289 -3.42 -14.13 24.20
C LYS A 289 -2.67 -14.26 22.87
N THR A 290 -1.36 -14.51 22.92
CA THR A 290 -0.55 -14.68 21.71
C THR A 290 -0.87 -15.99 20.99
N ALA A 291 -1.06 -17.09 21.72
CA ALA A 291 -1.46 -18.37 21.14
C ALA A 291 -2.83 -18.27 20.45
N ASN A 292 -3.82 -17.66 21.11
CA ASN A 292 -5.14 -17.42 20.54
C ASN A 292 -5.07 -16.58 19.27
N TYR A 293 -4.31 -15.49 19.28
CA TYR A 293 -4.13 -14.68 18.08
C TYR A 293 -3.56 -15.51 16.92
N LYS A 294 -2.52 -16.33 17.15
CA LYS A 294 -1.96 -17.19 16.11
C LYS A 294 -3.00 -18.16 15.54
N THR A 295 -3.81 -18.77 16.39
CA THR A 295 -4.90 -19.66 15.99
C THR A 295 -5.97 -18.92 15.17
N LEU A 296 -6.38 -17.73 15.64
CA LEU A 296 -7.39 -16.90 14.95
C LEU A 296 -6.86 -16.37 13.62
N LEU A 297 -5.59 -15.95 13.54
CA LEU A 297 -4.93 -15.52 12.31
C LEU A 297 -4.86 -16.66 11.28
N ALA A 298 -4.47 -17.86 11.71
CA ALA A 298 -4.46 -19.03 10.84
C ALA A 298 -5.85 -19.32 10.28
N THR A 299 -6.89 -19.18 11.11
CA THR A 299 -8.29 -19.29 10.69
C THR A 299 -8.64 -18.19 9.69
N CYS A 300 -8.24 -16.93 9.94
CA CYS A 300 -8.49 -15.82 9.03
C CYS A 300 -7.84 -16.04 7.65
N ARG A 301 -6.64 -16.58 7.59
CA ARG A 301 -5.95 -16.91 6.33
C ARG A 301 -6.64 -18.04 5.55
N SER A 302 -7.42 -18.89 6.22
CA SER A 302 -8.21 -19.94 5.55
C SER A 302 -9.45 -19.39 4.83
N TYR A 303 -9.95 -18.22 5.23
CA TYR A 303 -11.07 -17.57 4.52
C TYR A 303 -10.60 -17.05 3.16
N LYS A 304 -10.93 -17.82 2.13
CA LYS A 304 -10.80 -17.38 0.74
C LYS A 304 -12.10 -16.70 0.33
N GLU A 305 -12.01 -15.45 -0.11
CA GLU A 305 -13.08 -14.85 -0.90
C GLU A 305 -13.14 -15.51 -2.28
N ALA A 306 -14.31 -15.46 -2.93
CA ALA A 306 -14.49 -16.02 -4.28
C ALA A 306 -13.56 -15.36 -5.32
N ALA A 307 -13.14 -14.12 -5.05
CA ALA A 307 -12.10 -13.42 -5.79
C ALA A 307 -11.03 -12.92 -4.81
N THR A 308 -9.76 -13.03 -5.19
CA THR A 308 -8.64 -12.46 -4.43
C THR A 308 -8.82 -10.94 -4.36
N LEU A 309 -9.07 -10.40 -3.16
CA LEU A 309 -9.14 -8.96 -2.97
C LEU A 309 -7.73 -8.38 -2.82
N THR A 310 -7.42 -7.39 -3.64
CA THR A 310 -6.18 -6.62 -3.54
C THR A 310 -6.38 -5.44 -2.58
N LEU A 311 -5.36 -5.13 -1.78
CA LEU A 311 -5.31 -3.91 -0.98
C LEU A 311 -5.43 -2.66 -1.85
N THR A 312 -6.57 -2.00 -1.78
CA THR A 312 -6.82 -0.70 -2.41
C THR A 312 -7.60 0.18 -1.43
N PRO A 313 -7.64 1.50 -1.62
CA PRO A 313 -8.49 2.36 -0.80
C PRO A 313 -9.97 1.92 -0.80
N ALA A 314 -10.49 1.46 -1.94
CA ALA A 314 -11.87 1.04 -2.08
C ALA A 314 -12.16 -0.28 -1.36
N THR A 315 -11.30 -1.29 -1.53
CA THR A 315 -11.46 -2.60 -0.87
C THR A 315 -11.27 -2.50 0.64
N LEU A 316 -10.33 -1.69 1.11
CA LEU A 316 -10.12 -1.43 2.53
C LEU A 316 -11.34 -0.70 3.14
N ALA A 317 -11.86 0.34 2.48
CA ALA A 317 -13.04 1.06 2.95
C ALA A 317 -14.29 0.16 2.98
N ALA A 318 -14.47 -0.70 1.96
CA ALA A 318 -15.56 -1.66 1.92
C ALA A 318 -15.47 -2.70 3.04
N ALA A 319 -14.27 -3.22 3.34
CA ALA A 319 -14.06 -4.16 4.44
C ALA A 319 -14.38 -3.52 5.80
N VAL A 320 -13.90 -2.29 6.05
CA VAL A 320 -14.25 -1.53 7.26
C VAL A 320 -15.75 -1.29 7.36
N GLN A 321 -16.40 -0.92 6.25
CA GLN A 321 -17.84 -0.70 6.22
C GLN A 321 -18.62 -1.99 6.50
N SER A 322 -18.19 -3.14 5.96
CA SER A 322 -18.84 -4.43 6.20
C SER A 322 -18.74 -4.82 7.67
N LEU A 323 -17.53 -4.76 8.24
CA LEU A 323 -17.29 -5.05 9.65
C LEU A 323 -18.17 -4.18 10.55
N THR A 324 -18.16 -2.87 10.32
CA THR A 324 -18.92 -1.92 11.15
C THR A 324 -20.43 -2.01 10.96
N ALA A 325 -20.92 -2.48 9.81
CA ALA A 325 -22.33 -2.72 9.58
C ALA A 325 -22.86 -3.99 10.27
N HIS A 326 -21.98 -4.98 10.48
CA HIS A 326 -22.36 -6.23 11.15
C HIS A 326 -22.05 -6.23 12.64
N LEU A 327 -21.10 -5.41 13.11
CA LEU A 327 -20.71 -5.33 14.52
C LEU A 327 -21.93 -5.12 15.44
N GLY A 328 -22.15 -6.05 16.38
CA GLY A 328 -23.23 -5.97 17.38
C GLY A 328 -24.63 -6.28 16.84
N SER A 329 -24.76 -6.68 15.57
CA SER A 329 -26.05 -7.02 14.95
C SER A 329 -26.63 -8.33 15.48
N ASN A 330 -25.78 -9.22 16.02
CA ASN A 330 -26.17 -10.52 16.55
C ASN A 330 -26.09 -10.59 18.09
N TRP A 331 -26.02 -9.45 18.77
CA TRP A 331 -26.00 -9.41 20.24
C TRP A 331 -27.31 -9.91 20.84
N ARG A 332 -27.24 -11.02 21.61
CA ARG A 332 -28.33 -11.50 22.48
C ARG A 332 -27.98 -11.18 23.92
N ALA A 333 -28.81 -10.39 24.60
CA ALA A 333 -28.69 -10.18 26.03
C ALA A 333 -28.90 -11.52 26.76
N GLY A 334 -27.92 -11.94 27.56
CA GLY A 334 -28.08 -13.10 28.44
C GLY A 334 -29.26 -12.89 29.39
N THR A 335 -30.02 -13.96 29.65
CA THR A 335 -31.25 -13.95 30.46
C THR A 335 -31.01 -13.81 31.98
N ALA A 336 -29.81 -13.47 32.43
CA ALA A 336 -29.56 -13.16 33.83
C ALA A 336 -29.83 -11.66 34.08
N ALA A 337 -30.97 -11.37 34.71
CA ALA A 337 -31.29 -10.03 35.20
C ALA A 337 -30.11 -9.47 36.03
N PRO A 338 -29.71 -8.20 35.83
CA PRO A 338 -28.69 -7.59 36.66
C PRO A 338 -29.20 -7.50 38.11
N THR A 339 -28.53 -8.17 39.05
CA THR A 339 -28.80 -8.08 40.49
C THR A 339 -28.31 -6.80 41.14
N SER A 340 -28.03 -5.74 40.37
CA SER A 340 -27.87 -4.40 40.94
C SER A 340 -28.35 -3.31 40.00
N SER A 341 -28.84 -2.23 40.61
CA SER A 341 -29.71 -1.18 40.11
C SER A 341 -29.07 -0.24 39.07
N GLY A 342 -28.86 -0.74 37.86
CA GLY A 342 -28.44 0.06 36.70
C GLY A 342 -29.24 -0.30 35.47
N ARG A 343 -30.44 0.27 35.29
CA ARG A 343 -31.25 0.13 34.07
C ARG A 343 -30.46 0.68 32.87
N ALA A 344 -29.82 -0.19 32.09
CA ALA A 344 -29.49 0.11 30.71
C ALA A 344 -30.80 0.12 29.91
N LYS A 345 -31.35 1.31 29.66
CA LYS A 345 -32.42 1.48 28.69
C LYS A 345 -31.87 1.06 27.33
N LYS A 346 -32.59 0.15 26.65
CA LYS A 346 -32.44 -0.16 25.22
C LYS A 346 -32.28 1.17 24.47
N ALA A 347 -31.09 1.45 23.92
CA ALA A 347 -30.93 2.59 23.03
C ALA A 347 -31.88 2.34 21.85
N LYS A 348 -32.94 3.14 21.77
CA LYS A 348 -33.83 3.16 20.62
C LYS A 348 -32.95 3.32 19.38
N PRO A 349 -33.13 2.51 18.31
CA PRO A 349 -32.44 2.75 17.07
C PRO A 349 -32.69 4.21 16.67
N LEU A 350 -31.62 4.95 16.36
CA LEU A 350 -31.74 6.31 15.88
C LEU A 350 -32.78 6.32 14.74
N PRO A 351 -33.79 7.21 14.77
CA PRO A 351 -34.76 7.29 13.70
C PRO A 351 -34.00 7.53 12.40
N ARG A 352 -34.26 6.67 11.41
CA ARG A 352 -33.75 6.83 10.04
C ARG A 352 -33.94 8.30 9.64
N ARG A 353 -32.85 9.01 9.35
CA ARG A 353 -32.90 10.39 8.83
C ARG A 353 -33.97 10.48 7.75
N PRO A 354 -34.91 11.45 7.81
CA PRO A 354 -35.99 11.55 6.86
C PRO A 354 -35.46 11.57 5.42
N ARG A 355 -36.12 10.80 4.55
CA ARG A 355 -35.86 10.68 3.10
C ARG A 355 -35.78 12.04 2.38
N LEU A 356 -36.25 13.12 3.01
CA LEU A 356 -36.16 14.51 2.55
C LEU A 356 -34.72 15.08 2.54
N GLU A 357 -33.84 14.75 3.47
CA GLU A 357 -32.47 15.33 3.50
C GLU A 357 -31.59 14.78 2.36
N ARG A 358 -31.78 13.52 1.97
CA ARG A 358 -31.13 12.93 0.79
C ARG A 358 -31.62 13.57 -0.53
N ARG A 359 -32.90 13.98 -0.60
CA ARG A 359 -33.43 14.72 -1.76
C ARG A 359 -32.88 16.16 -1.81
N LYS A 360 -32.78 16.87 -0.69
CA LYS A 360 -32.17 18.21 -0.63
C LYS A 360 -30.69 18.20 -1.03
N ARG A 361 -29.89 17.24 -0.55
CA ARG A 361 -28.47 17.10 -0.96
C ARG A 361 -28.29 16.78 -2.44
N ARG A 362 -29.15 15.92 -3.02
CA ARG A 362 -29.12 15.63 -4.47
C ARG A 362 -29.54 16.84 -5.32
N HIS A 363 -30.48 17.65 -4.86
CA HIS A 363 -30.85 18.89 -5.56
C HIS A 363 -29.76 19.96 -5.49
N MET A 364 -29.06 20.07 -4.36
CA MET A 364 -27.95 21.02 -4.20
C MET A 364 -26.73 20.62 -5.05
N GLN A 365 -26.40 19.33 -5.13
CA GLN A 365 -25.33 18.84 -6.01
C GLN A 365 -25.66 19.05 -7.49
N ARG A 366 -26.92 18.86 -7.91
CA ARG A 366 -27.33 19.15 -9.29
C ARG A 366 -27.26 20.65 -9.64
N ARG A 367 -27.62 21.54 -8.70
CA ARG A 367 -27.47 23.00 -8.93
C ARG A 367 -26.00 23.43 -9.05
N ASN A 368 -25.09 22.84 -8.27
CA ASN A 368 -23.67 23.16 -8.38
C ASN A 368 -23.04 22.62 -9.68
N GLN A 369 -23.45 21.44 -10.17
CA GLN A 369 -23.00 20.94 -11.48
C GLN A 369 -23.52 21.79 -12.64
N GLN A 370 -24.77 22.26 -12.59
CA GLN A 370 -25.32 23.14 -13.63
C GLN A 370 -24.61 24.50 -13.68
N SER A 371 -24.24 25.06 -12.52
CA SER A 371 -23.48 26.33 -12.42
C SER A 371 -22.05 26.21 -12.99
N SER A 372 -21.39 25.07 -12.75
CA SER A 372 -20.07 24.76 -13.32
C SER A 372 -20.10 24.62 -14.85
N LEU A 373 -21.13 23.97 -15.40
CA LEU A 373 -21.30 23.80 -16.85
C LEU A 373 -21.61 25.14 -17.55
N ASN A 374 -22.35 26.04 -16.90
CA ASN A 374 -22.61 27.38 -17.45
C ASN A 374 -21.37 28.29 -17.41
N ARG A 375 -20.47 28.13 -16.42
CA ARG A 375 -19.17 28.84 -16.42
C ARG A 375 -18.22 28.36 -17.52
N GLN A 376 -18.24 27.08 -17.87
CA GLN A 376 -17.40 26.56 -18.98
C GLN A 376 -17.90 27.02 -20.36
N LYS A 377 -19.21 27.19 -20.55
CA LYS A 377 -19.75 27.68 -21.83
C LYS A 377 -19.54 29.18 -22.07
N GLY A 378 -19.31 29.97 -21.02
CA GLY A 378 -19.00 31.41 -21.14
C GLY A 378 -17.54 31.73 -21.52
N SER A 379 -16.64 30.75 -21.50
CA SER A 379 -15.20 30.97 -21.70
C SER A 379 -14.70 30.66 -23.12
N VAL A 380 -15.60 30.31 -24.06
CA VAL A 380 -15.24 29.90 -25.45
C VAL A 380 -15.43 31.05 -26.46
N HIS A 381 -15.53 32.31 -26.00
CA HIS A 381 -15.63 33.48 -26.88
C HIS A 381 -14.54 34.54 -26.67
N GLN A 382 -13.40 34.17 -26.10
CA GLN A 382 -12.18 34.97 -26.17
C GLN A 382 -10.96 34.06 -26.28
N LEU A 383 -10.59 33.73 -27.52
CA LEU A 383 -9.24 33.60 -28.08
C LEU A 383 -9.33 33.01 -29.49
#